data_AF-A0AAE1HLS2-F1
#
_entry.id   AF-A0AAE1HLS2-F1
#
_cell.length_a   1.000
_cell.length_b   1.000
_cell.length_c   1.000
_cell.angle_alpha   90.00
_cell.angle_beta   90.00
_cell.angle_gamma   90.00
#
_symmetry.space_group_name_H-M   'P 1'
#
loop_
_entity.id
_entity.type
_entity.pdbx_description
1 polymer ?
#
loop_
_entity_poly.entity_id
_entity_poly.type
_entity_poly.pdbx_seq_one_letter_code
_entity_poly.pdbx_strand_id
1 'polypeptide(L)'
;MDYCILCDDTKCGDVVCVKRGLETLVEVSKKKKDGIAAKLHGRDSITVHKDCRKKYINHVKEVAECDKENNVPLKRRSSSSIFDFNAHCLYCGNALEPEFGNRTPLRKRPKICTVTAEDAKCKILEKAKTIGGEQADAVVLRLSSVLDLRAANCRYHIDCYRKFHPTNNSPGRPWVAGRSAFEELCQQLEKDSECQFSVTEVTEKLNNIAGENSYSPRYVKELLKEKYQEEVIFTDFPGKNSVFCFRGTANRFVYDHWHDERKKSGDDDRVRIVKAAAKIIREDIRLRAFDMNTYLVGGELDEDYLVPDSLRLFMSETIKSTTESKQVQRTREAISQSIVSACRPRSYISPIQLHLSVHAFLNEGSRQLIDLLHSLGFAASYTESRRFIGSLLNTEQPEDMTRRFVQWAFDNADYNVRTLDGHGTFHNPVRN
;
A
#
# COMPACT_ATOMS: atom_id res chain seq x y z
N MET A 1 -67.81 -29.48 -13.27
CA MET A 1 -66.35 -29.60 -13.04
C MET A 1 -65.97 -28.52 -12.04
N ASP A 2 -65.94 -28.89 -10.76
CA ASP A 2 -65.86 -27.97 -9.62
C ASP A 2 -64.43 -27.74 -9.14
N TYR A 3 -63.49 -27.74 -10.09
CA TYR A 3 -62.06 -27.56 -9.83
C TYR A 3 -61.53 -26.35 -10.59
N CYS A 4 -60.64 -25.59 -9.95
CA CYS A 4 -60.00 -24.41 -10.49
C CYS A 4 -58.88 -24.81 -11.44
N ILE A 5 -59.02 -24.50 -12.74
CA ILE A 5 -58.09 -24.95 -13.80
C ILE A 5 -56.65 -24.43 -13.62
N LEU A 6 -56.42 -23.43 -12.75
CA LEU A 6 -55.09 -22.85 -12.51
C LEU A 6 -54.31 -23.52 -11.36
N CYS A 7 -55.00 -24.23 -10.46
CA CYS A 7 -54.36 -24.93 -9.34
C CYS A 7 -54.85 -26.37 -9.16
N ASP A 8 -55.79 -26.82 -10.01
CA ASP A 8 -56.46 -28.12 -10.00
C ASP A 8 -57.17 -28.49 -8.67
N ASP A 9 -57.29 -27.55 -7.72
CA ASP A 9 -58.03 -27.70 -6.46
C ASP A 9 -59.53 -27.39 -6.58
N THR A 10 -60.33 -27.91 -5.65
CA THR A 10 -61.76 -27.68 -5.58
C THR A 10 -62.09 -26.19 -5.42
N LYS A 11 -63.13 -25.71 -6.09
CA LYS A 11 -63.57 -24.31 -6.09
C LYS A 11 -64.22 -23.92 -4.75
N CYS A 12 -63.42 -23.74 -3.70
CA CYS A 12 -63.84 -23.18 -2.42
C CYS A 12 -63.37 -21.71 -2.28
N GLY A 13 -64.18 -20.83 -1.67
CA GLY A 13 -63.85 -19.41 -1.43
C GLY A 13 -64.25 -18.44 -2.56
N ASP A 14 -63.50 -17.33 -2.71
CA ASP A 14 -63.78 -16.26 -3.69
C ASP A 14 -63.47 -16.70 -5.13
N VAL A 15 -64.47 -17.23 -5.83
CA VAL A 15 -64.38 -17.66 -7.23
C VAL A 15 -64.90 -16.58 -8.18
N VAL A 16 -64.21 -16.38 -9.30
CA VAL A 16 -64.59 -15.40 -10.34
C VAL A 16 -64.81 -16.13 -11.67
N CYS A 17 -65.93 -15.82 -12.32
CA CYS A 17 -66.20 -16.25 -13.70
C CYS A 17 -65.54 -15.29 -14.70
N VAL A 18 -64.59 -15.79 -15.46
CA VAL A 18 -63.81 -15.04 -16.45
C VAL A 18 -64.38 -15.31 -17.84
N LYS A 19 -64.98 -14.26 -18.43
CA LYS A 19 -65.44 -14.24 -19.83
C LYS A 19 -64.49 -13.40 -20.70
N ARG A 20 -64.33 -12.12 -20.36
CA ARG A 20 -63.50 -11.15 -21.10
C ARG A 20 -61.98 -11.25 -20.85
N GLY A 21 -61.53 -12.17 -20.00
CA GLY A 21 -60.12 -12.30 -19.60
C GLY A 21 -59.49 -13.63 -20.00
N LEU A 22 -60.16 -14.43 -20.84
CA LEU A 22 -59.69 -15.73 -21.29
C LEU A 22 -58.49 -15.60 -22.23
N GLU A 23 -58.54 -14.65 -23.17
CA GLU A 23 -57.44 -14.36 -24.10
C GLU A 23 -56.14 -14.06 -23.35
N THR A 24 -56.22 -13.23 -22.30
CA THR A 24 -55.05 -12.92 -21.46
C THR A 24 -54.50 -14.14 -20.74
N LEU A 25 -55.36 -15.06 -20.27
CA LEU A 25 -54.92 -16.30 -19.62
C LEU A 25 -54.29 -17.27 -20.63
N VAL A 26 -54.81 -17.33 -21.85
CA VAL A 26 -54.23 -18.11 -22.97
C VAL A 26 -52.87 -17.55 -23.36
N GLU A 27 -52.71 -16.24 -23.49
CA GLU A 27 -51.42 -15.60 -23.78
C GLU A 27 -50.38 -15.84 -22.69
N VAL A 28 -50.78 -15.71 -21.42
CA VAL A 28 -49.91 -15.96 -20.26
C VAL A 28 -49.47 -17.44 -20.25
N SER A 29 -50.39 -18.37 -20.50
CA SER A 29 -50.08 -19.81 -20.57
C SER A 29 -49.17 -20.14 -21.75
N LYS A 30 -49.38 -19.54 -22.93
CA LYS A 30 -48.47 -19.69 -24.09
C LYS A 30 -47.06 -19.21 -23.76
N LYS A 31 -46.93 -18.08 -23.04
CA LYS A 31 -45.62 -17.58 -22.57
C LYS A 31 -44.94 -18.50 -21.56
N LYS A 32 -45.71 -19.09 -20.64
CA LYS A 32 -45.20 -20.03 -19.62
C LYS A 32 -44.97 -21.45 -20.13
N LYS A 33 -45.54 -21.81 -21.29
CA LYS A 33 -45.50 -23.17 -21.88
C LYS A 33 -46.03 -24.26 -20.93
N ASP A 34 -47.00 -23.92 -20.08
CA ASP A 34 -47.55 -24.81 -19.04
C ASP A 34 -48.74 -25.67 -19.52
N GLY A 35 -49.09 -25.60 -20.81
CA GLY A 35 -50.14 -26.45 -21.42
C GLY A 35 -51.58 -26.07 -21.06
N ILE A 36 -51.79 -25.07 -20.19
CA ILE A 36 -53.13 -24.63 -19.76
C ILE A 36 -53.91 -23.99 -20.92
N ALA A 37 -53.24 -23.36 -21.88
CA ALA A 37 -53.82 -22.78 -23.09
C ALA A 37 -54.60 -23.82 -23.92
N ALA A 38 -54.12 -25.06 -23.98
CA ALA A 38 -54.81 -26.15 -24.67
C ALA A 38 -56.12 -26.53 -23.95
N LYS A 39 -56.12 -26.51 -22.60
CA LYS A 39 -57.32 -26.77 -21.77
C LYS A 39 -58.36 -25.64 -21.84
N LEU A 40 -57.96 -24.45 -22.28
CA LEU A 40 -58.82 -23.26 -22.42
C LEU A 40 -59.37 -23.09 -23.86
N HIS A 41 -58.87 -23.86 -24.83
CA HIS A 41 -59.29 -23.73 -26.22
C HIS A 41 -60.77 -24.11 -26.40
N GLY A 42 -61.57 -23.22 -26.99
CA GLY A 42 -62.99 -23.47 -27.30
C GLY A 42 -63.97 -23.32 -26.13
N ARG A 43 -63.58 -22.69 -25.02
CA ARG A 43 -64.47 -22.38 -23.89
C ARG A 43 -64.82 -20.90 -23.83
N ASP A 44 -66.10 -20.57 -23.68
CA ASP A 44 -66.59 -19.17 -23.63
C ASP A 44 -66.47 -18.52 -22.24
N SER A 45 -66.30 -19.33 -21.19
CA SER A 45 -66.10 -18.85 -19.82
C SER A 45 -65.44 -19.90 -18.93
N ILE A 46 -64.66 -19.47 -17.95
CA ILE A 46 -64.14 -20.35 -16.88
C ILE A 46 -64.34 -19.72 -15.50
N THR A 47 -64.57 -20.55 -14.49
CA THR A 47 -64.56 -20.12 -13.08
C THR A 47 -63.25 -20.54 -12.42
N VAL A 48 -62.53 -19.57 -11.85
CA VAL A 48 -61.23 -19.77 -11.16
C VAL A 48 -61.20 -18.94 -9.88
N HIS A 49 -60.37 -19.32 -8.90
CA HIS A 49 -60.16 -18.49 -7.71
C HIS A 49 -59.57 -17.12 -8.09
N LYS A 50 -60.06 -16.07 -7.43
CA LYS A 50 -59.63 -14.68 -7.68
C LYS A 50 -58.12 -14.50 -7.49
N ASP A 51 -57.57 -15.14 -6.46
CA ASP A 51 -56.15 -15.04 -6.13
C ASP A 51 -55.27 -15.88 -7.05
N CYS A 52 -55.73 -17.08 -7.45
CA CYS A 52 -55.03 -17.87 -8.45
C CYS A 52 -54.94 -17.12 -9.77
N ARG A 53 -56.01 -16.44 -10.21
CA ARG A 53 -55.97 -15.57 -11.40
C ARG A 53 -54.94 -14.44 -11.26
N LYS A 54 -54.94 -13.73 -10.12
CA LYS A 54 -53.99 -12.62 -9.88
C LYS A 54 -52.54 -13.12 -9.87
N LYS A 55 -52.24 -14.19 -9.13
CA LYS A 55 -50.90 -14.80 -9.07
C LYS A 55 -50.44 -15.29 -10.43
N TYR A 56 -51.32 -15.97 -11.15
CA TYR A 56 -50.99 -16.54 -12.45
C TYR A 56 -50.63 -15.48 -13.50
N ILE A 57 -51.36 -14.36 -13.52
CA ILE A 57 -51.10 -13.20 -14.39
C ILE A 57 -49.87 -12.41 -13.91
N ASN A 58 -49.69 -12.22 -12.59
CA ASN A 58 -48.59 -11.44 -12.04
C ASN A 58 -47.22 -12.11 -12.19
N HIS A 59 -47.13 -13.43 -12.29
CA HIS A 59 -45.85 -14.11 -12.57
C HIS A 59 -45.23 -13.74 -13.93
N VAL A 60 -45.99 -13.12 -14.85
CA VAL A 60 -45.45 -12.55 -16.10
C VAL A 60 -44.69 -11.25 -15.86
N LYS A 61 -44.89 -10.57 -14.72
CA LYS A 61 -44.11 -9.38 -14.36
C LYS A 61 -42.71 -9.73 -13.84
N GLU A 62 -42.56 -10.86 -13.14
CA GLU A 62 -41.26 -11.33 -12.61
C GLU A 62 -40.41 -12.02 -13.68
N VAL A 63 -41.02 -12.74 -14.64
CA VAL A 63 -40.26 -13.34 -15.77
C VAL A 63 -39.92 -12.30 -16.84
N ALA A 64 -40.68 -11.20 -16.95
CA ALA A 64 -40.35 -10.06 -17.80
C ALA A 64 -39.30 -9.10 -17.20
N GLU A 65 -38.74 -9.40 -16.03
CA GLU A 65 -37.60 -8.68 -15.45
C GLU A 65 -36.24 -9.26 -15.86
N CYS A 66 -36.19 -10.47 -16.45
CA CYS A 66 -34.95 -11.02 -17.03
C CYS A 66 -34.70 -10.63 -18.51
N ASP A 67 -35.68 -10.05 -19.21
CA ASP A 67 -35.53 -9.60 -20.62
C ASP A 67 -35.56 -8.06 -20.79
N LYS A 68 -35.43 -7.30 -19.69
CA LYS A 68 -35.41 -5.82 -19.68
C LYS A 68 -34.00 -5.22 -19.65
N GLU A 69 -33.06 -5.80 -20.39
CA GLU A 69 -31.83 -5.08 -20.73
C GLU A 69 -31.92 -4.25 -22.00
N ASN A 70 -33.01 -4.32 -22.80
CA ASN A 70 -33.13 -3.49 -24.00
C ASN A 70 -34.58 -3.09 -24.28
N ASN A 71 -35.07 -2.04 -23.59
CA ASN A 71 -35.94 -0.98 -24.15
C ASN A 71 -36.51 -0.10 -23.03
N VAL A 72 -36.03 1.15 -22.98
CA VAL A 72 -36.58 2.23 -22.15
C VAL A 72 -37.99 2.59 -22.65
N PRO A 73 -38.98 2.85 -21.77
CA PRO A 73 -40.29 3.32 -22.22
C PRO A 73 -40.16 4.67 -22.90
N LEU A 74 -40.60 4.77 -24.16
CA LEU A 74 -40.78 6.04 -24.87
C LEU A 74 -41.73 6.95 -24.06
N LYS A 75 -41.14 7.93 -23.36
CA LYS A 75 -41.90 9.02 -22.74
C LYS A 75 -42.68 9.78 -23.80
N ARG A 76 -43.95 10.02 -23.51
CA ARG A 76 -44.83 10.91 -24.27
C ARG A 76 -44.15 12.28 -24.44
N ARG A 77 -44.30 12.85 -25.64
CA ARG A 77 -43.51 13.95 -26.23
C ARG A 77 -43.65 15.34 -25.59
N SER A 78 -44.03 15.46 -24.32
CA SER A 78 -44.18 16.77 -23.65
C SER A 78 -43.87 16.78 -22.15
N SER A 79 -43.06 15.84 -21.65
CA SER A 79 -42.50 15.87 -20.29
C SER A 79 -40.99 15.58 -20.25
N SER A 80 -40.25 16.11 -21.22
CA SER A 80 -38.79 16.22 -21.09
C SER A 80 -38.47 17.31 -20.07
N SER A 81 -38.00 16.92 -18.90
CA SER A 81 -37.25 17.82 -18.02
C SER A 81 -36.17 18.48 -18.87
N ILE A 82 -36.25 19.80 -19.05
CA ILE A 82 -35.25 20.59 -19.76
C ILE A 82 -33.90 20.28 -19.12
N PHE A 83 -32.93 19.85 -19.94
CA PHE A 83 -31.59 19.58 -19.44
C PHE A 83 -30.96 20.88 -18.97
N ASP A 84 -30.71 20.99 -17.65
CA ASP A 84 -30.03 22.14 -17.06
C ASP A 84 -28.55 21.82 -16.88
N PHE A 85 -27.69 22.58 -17.58
CA PHE A 85 -26.24 22.43 -17.56
C PHE A 85 -25.60 22.77 -16.21
N ASN A 86 -26.30 23.50 -15.34
CA ASN A 86 -25.85 23.84 -13.99
C ASN A 86 -26.27 22.79 -12.95
N ALA A 87 -27.41 22.13 -13.15
CA ALA A 87 -27.95 21.13 -12.22
C ALA A 87 -27.68 19.68 -12.62
N HIS A 88 -27.45 19.40 -13.91
CA HIS A 88 -27.23 18.06 -14.45
C HIS A 88 -25.82 17.88 -15.01
N CYS A 89 -25.28 16.68 -14.83
CA CYS A 89 -23.98 16.32 -15.38
C CYS A 89 -24.04 16.21 -16.91
N LEU A 90 -23.14 16.91 -17.61
CA LEU A 90 -23.04 16.87 -19.08
C LEU A 90 -23.01 15.45 -19.67
N TYR A 91 -22.24 14.55 -19.05
CA TYR A 91 -21.96 13.21 -19.60
C TYR A 91 -23.05 12.18 -19.30
N CYS A 92 -23.50 12.06 -18.05
CA CYS A 92 -24.52 11.06 -17.69
C CYS A 92 -25.95 11.59 -17.69
N GLY A 93 -26.14 12.90 -17.50
CA GLY A 93 -27.43 13.57 -17.42
C GLY A 93 -28.21 13.39 -16.12
N ASN A 94 -27.58 12.81 -15.10
CA ASN A 94 -28.12 12.78 -13.74
C ASN A 94 -27.85 14.11 -13.02
N ALA A 95 -28.64 14.40 -11.99
CA ALA A 95 -28.40 15.52 -11.08
C ALA A 95 -26.99 15.44 -10.47
N LEU A 96 -26.33 16.60 -10.35
CA LEU A 96 -24.96 16.70 -9.81
C LEU A 96 -24.90 16.44 -8.31
N GLU A 97 -25.93 16.87 -7.60
CA GLU A 97 -26.10 16.66 -6.17
C GLU A 97 -27.38 15.84 -5.95
N PRO A 98 -27.31 14.50 -5.99
CA PRO A 98 -28.43 13.70 -5.53
C PRO A 98 -28.64 13.94 -4.02
N GLU A 99 -29.88 13.83 -3.55
CA GLU A 99 -30.23 14.02 -2.14
C GLU A 99 -29.46 13.02 -1.25
N PHE A 100 -28.29 13.41 -0.76
CA PHE A 100 -27.52 12.61 0.17
C PHE A 100 -28.10 12.80 1.57
N GLY A 101 -28.60 11.72 2.19
CA GLY A 101 -28.89 11.73 3.61
C GLY A 101 -27.64 12.14 4.42
N ASN A 102 -27.84 12.81 5.56
CA ASN A 102 -26.79 13.42 6.40
C ASN A 102 -25.64 12.50 6.88
N ARG A 103 -25.61 11.22 6.46
CA ARG A 103 -24.64 10.19 6.86
C ARG A 103 -23.66 9.77 5.76
N THR A 104 -23.74 10.30 4.53
CA THR A 104 -22.80 9.91 3.46
C THR A 104 -21.44 10.60 3.65
N PRO A 105 -20.32 9.84 3.84
CA PRO A 105 -19.00 10.41 4.02
C PRO A 105 -18.58 11.31 2.84
N LEU A 106 -17.90 12.42 3.11
CA LEU A 106 -17.44 13.38 2.09
C LEU A 106 -16.65 12.71 0.95
N ARG A 107 -15.87 11.67 1.24
CA ARG A 107 -15.09 10.91 0.24
C ARG A 107 -15.95 10.13 -0.77
N LYS A 108 -17.21 9.81 -0.42
CA LYS A 108 -18.16 9.07 -1.28
C LYS A 108 -19.07 9.99 -2.10
N ARG A 109 -18.99 11.31 -1.90
CA ARG A 109 -19.77 12.29 -2.67
C ARG A 109 -19.13 12.49 -4.06
N PRO A 110 -19.93 12.64 -5.13
CA PRO A 110 -19.42 12.83 -6.47
C PRO A 110 -18.65 14.15 -6.54
N LYS A 111 -17.43 14.08 -7.08
CA LYS A 111 -16.64 15.29 -7.32
C LYS A 111 -17.13 15.96 -8.60
N ILE A 112 -17.51 17.23 -8.49
CA ILE A 112 -18.10 18.01 -9.58
C ILE A 112 -17.06 19.02 -10.09
N CYS A 113 -16.98 19.18 -11.41
CA CYS A 113 -16.14 20.17 -12.07
C CYS A 113 -16.99 21.02 -13.02
N THR A 114 -16.58 22.28 -13.22
CA THR A 114 -17.21 23.23 -14.15
C THR A 114 -16.32 23.39 -15.38
N VAL A 115 -16.93 23.47 -16.55
CA VAL A 115 -16.23 23.72 -17.82
C VAL A 115 -15.73 25.16 -17.83
N THR A 116 -14.41 25.35 -17.94
CA THR A 116 -13.76 26.67 -18.00
C THR A 116 -13.17 27.00 -19.37
N ALA A 117 -12.93 25.99 -20.22
CA ALA A 117 -12.31 26.15 -21.53
C ALA A 117 -13.36 26.47 -22.62
N GLU A 118 -13.08 27.47 -23.44
CA GLU A 118 -13.95 27.92 -24.54
C GLU A 118 -14.02 26.89 -25.68
N ASP A 119 -12.93 26.16 -25.92
CA ASP A 119 -12.84 25.13 -26.96
C ASP A 119 -13.37 23.74 -26.51
N ALA A 120 -13.89 23.65 -25.28
CA ALA A 120 -14.35 22.39 -24.71
C ALA A 120 -15.44 21.73 -25.55
N LYS A 121 -16.35 22.52 -26.13
CA LYS A 121 -17.44 22.00 -26.96
C LYS A 121 -16.92 21.25 -28.19
N CYS A 122 -15.98 21.85 -28.91
CA CYS A 122 -15.38 21.23 -30.11
C CYS A 122 -14.67 19.92 -29.75
N LYS A 123 -13.85 19.92 -28.70
CA LYS A 123 -13.13 18.73 -28.23
C LYS A 123 -14.07 17.59 -27.82
N ILE A 124 -15.16 17.90 -27.13
CA ILE A 124 -16.13 16.90 -26.68
C ILE A 124 -16.89 16.32 -27.87
N LEU A 125 -17.29 17.16 -28.85
CA LEU A 125 -17.96 16.70 -30.07
C LEU A 125 -17.07 15.81 -30.94
N GLU A 126 -15.80 16.17 -31.11
CA GLU A 126 -14.82 15.32 -31.80
C GLU A 126 -14.67 13.97 -31.10
N LYS A 127 -14.54 13.99 -29.76
CA LYS A 127 -14.41 12.76 -29.00
C LYS A 127 -15.68 11.90 -29.07
N ALA A 128 -16.86 12.50 -29.00
CA ALA A 128 -18.14 11.80 -29.13
C ALA A 128 -18.24 11.07 -30.48
N LYS A 129 -17.80 11.70 -31.57
CA LYS A 129 -17.73 11.06 -32.90
C LYS A 129 -16.80 9.85 -32.93
N THR A 130 -15.69 9.89 -32.20
CA THR A 130 -14.72 8.77 -32.16
C THR A 130 -15.18 7.58 -31.31
N ILE A 131 -15.91 7.82 -30.22
CA ILE A 131 -16.36 6.75 -29.31
C ILE A 131 -17.62 6.06 -29.86
N GLY A 132 -18.57 6.86 -30.35
CA GLY A 132 -19.89 6.36 -30.77
C GLY A 132 -20.71 5.78 -29.62
N GLY A 133 -21.95 5.38 -29.92
CA GLY A 133 -22.85 4.71 -28.98
C GLY A 133 -23.81 5.63 -28.23
N GLU A 134 -24.76 5.02 -27.52
CA GLU A 134 -25.93 5.71 -26.93
C GLU A 134 -25.53 6.85 -25.97
N GLN A 135 -24.47 6.67 -25.18
CA GLN A 135 -23.98 7.71 -24.28
C GLN A 135 -23.34 8.89 -25.03
N ALA A 136 -22.63 8.64 -26.13
CA ALA A 136 -22.03 9.68 -26.96
C ALA A 136 -23.10 10.47 -27.72
N ASP A 137 -24.11 9.79 -28.26
CA ASP A 137 -25.23 10.41 -28.96
C ASP A 137 -26.06 11.30 -28.02
N ALA A 138 -26.28 10.86 -26.78
CA ALA A 138 -26.93 11.65 -25.75
C ALA A 138 -26.15 12.94 -25.41
N VAL A 139 -24.81 12.87 -25.37
CA VAL A 139 -23.95 14.06 -25.15
C VAL A 139 -24.02 15.00 -26.35
N VAL A 140 -23.97 14.49 -27.57
CA VAL A 140 -24.09 15.31 -28.80
C VAL A 140 -25.43 16.03 -28.84
N LEU A 141 -26.53 15.33 -28.53
CA LEU A 141 -27.87 15.92 -28.48
C LEU A 141 -27.96 17.04 -27.42
N ARG A 142 -27.39 16.85 -26.23
CA ARG A 142 -27.30 17.91 -25.22
C ARG A 142 -26.49 19.11 -25.72
N LEU A 143 -25.35 18.87 -26.35
CA LEU A 143 -24.48 19.95 -26.86
C LEU A 143 -25.06 20.71 -28.06
N SER A 144 -26.04 20.14 -28.76
CA SER A 144 -26.72 20.79 -29.88
C SER A 144 -27.53 22.03 -29.47
N SER A 145 -27.98 22.10 -28.21
CA SER A 145 -28.83 23.18 -27.70
C SER A 145 -28.06 24.38 -27.16
N VAL A 146 -26.74 24.30 -27.00
CA VAL A 146 -25.92 25.34 -26.38
C VAL A 146 -24.76 25.74 -27.27
N LEU A 147 -24.58 27.03 -27.52
CA LEU A 147 -23.46 27.56 -28.32
C LEU A 147 -22.15 27.51 -27.54
N ASP A 148 -22.14 28.00 -26.30
CA ASP A 148 -20.96 28.07 -25.42
C ASP A 148 -21.22 27.41 -24.06
N LEU A 149 -20.40 26.42 -23.71
CA LEU A 149 -20.49 25.66 -22.46
C LEU A 149 -20.03 26.45 -21.24
N ARG A 150 -19.12 27.42 -21.43
CA ARG A 150 -18.65 28.29 -20.37
C ARG A 150 -19.75 29.28 -19.98
N ALA A 151 -20.39 29.93 -20.95
CA ALA A 151 -21.53 30.80 -20.72
C ALA A 151 -22.73 30.06 -20.07
N ALA A 152 -22.93 28.78 -20.41
CA ALA A 152 -23.97 27.95 -19.80
C ALA A 152 -23.63 27.41 -18.40
N ASN A 153 -22.48 27.78 -17.81
CA ASN A 153 -21.98 27.26 -16.54
C ASN A 153 -22.02 25.72 -16.46
N CYS A 154 -21.61 25.05 -17.55
CA CYS A 154 -21.74 23.61 -17.66
C CYS A 154 -20.91 22.87 -16.61
N ARG A 155 -21.55 21.91 -15.92
CA ARG A 155 -20.92 21.10 -14.88
C ARG A 155 -21.00 19.60 -15.18
N TYR A 156 -20.05 18.84 -14.61
CA TYR A 156 -19.98 17.39 -14.79
C TYR A 156 -19.32 16.68 -13.61
N HIS A 157 -19.63 15.39 -13.45
CA HIS A 157 -18.91 14.50 -12.54
C HIS A 157 -17.53 14.15 -13.11
N ILE A 158 -16.47 14.28 -12.28
CA ILE A 158 -15.09 13.94 -12.68
C ILE A 158 -15.01 12.49 -13.17
N ASP A 159 -15.73 11.57 -12.53
CA ASP A 159 -15.70 10.16 -12.92
C ASP A 159 -16.40 9.91 -14.26
N CYS A 160 -17.46 10.65 -14.57
CA CYS A 160 -18.11 10.57 -15.88
C CYS A 160 -17.20 11.14 -16.97
N TYR A 161 -16.45 12.21 -16.69
CA TYR A 161 -15.45 12.74 -17.60
C TYR A 161 -14.35 11.72 -17.89
N ARG A 162 -13.81 11.04 -16.87
CA ARG A 162 -12.78 10.00 -17.05
C ARG A 162 -13.28 8.79 -17.83
N LYS A 163 -14.54 8.40 -17.64
CA LYS A 163 -15.17 7.33 -18.44
C LYS A 163 -15.34 7.73 -19.89
N PHE A 164 -15.67 9.00 -20.15
CA PHE A 164 -15.85 9.54 -21.50
C PHE A 164 -14.52 9.87 -22.20
N HIS A 165 -13.49 10.24 -21.43
CA HIS A 165 -12.13 10.44 -21.87
C HIS A 165 -11.23 9.39 -21.21
N PRO A 166 -11.36 8.10 -21.59
CA PRO A 166 -10.43 7.09 -21.11
C PRO A 166 -9.04 7.54 -21.53
N THR A 167 -8.18 7.77 -20.54
CA THR A 167 -6.76 7.89 -20.80
C THR A 167 -6.32 6.48 -21.19
N ASN A 168 -5.79 6.32 -22.41
CA ASN A 168 -4.95 5.17 -22.70
C ASN A 168 -3.66 5.34 -21.91
N ASN A 169 -3.76 5.29 -20.58
CA ASN A 169 -2.64 4.95 -19.73
C ASN A 169 -2.43 3.46 -19.91
N SER A 170 -1.95 3.05 -21.08
CA SER A 170 -0.99 1.96 -21.09
C SER A 170 0.13 2.40 -20.15
N PRO A 171 0.39 1.70 -19.03
CA PRO A 171 1.61 1.89 -18.27
C PRO A 171 2.78 1.82 -19.26
N GLY A 172 3.74 2.74 -19.13
CA GLY A 172 4.66 3.11 -20.21
C GLY A 172 5.49 1.99 -20.86
N ARG A 173 5.99 2.32 -22.06
CA ARG A 173 7.08 1.77 -22.91
C ARG A 173 7.21 0.23 -23.05
N PRO A 174 7.45 -0.32 -24.26
CA PRO A 174 7.52 -1.76 -24.49
C PRO A 174 8.45 -2.52 -23.51
N TRP A 175 7.81 -3.40 -22.76
CA TRP A 175 8.25 -4.24 -21.64
C TRP A 175 9.45 -5.19 -21.91
N VAL A 176 9.96 -5.27 -23.15
CA VAL A 176 10.86 -6.36 -23.57
C VAL A 176 12.33 -6.11 -23.17
N ALA A 177 12.89 -4.93 -23.47
CA ALA A 177 14.29 -4.62 -23.14
C ALA A 177 14.50 -4.45 -21.62
N GLY A 178 13.53 -3.85 -20.94
CA GLY A 178 13.59 -3.63 -19.49
C GLY A 178 13.54 -4.90 -18.66
N ARG A 179 12.90 -5.96 -19.16
CA ARG A 179 12.81 -7.24 -18.47
C ARG A 179 14.15 -7.94 -18.40
N SER A 180 14.91 -7.94 -19.49
CA SER A 180 16.25 -8.54 -19.52
C SER A 180 17.20 -7.82 -18.55
N ALA A 181 17.19 -6.49 -18.53
CA ALA A 181 18.01 -5.70 -17.61
C ALA A 181 17.62 -5.92 -16.14
N PHE A 182 16.32 -6.03 -15.85
CA PHE A 182 15.83 -6.33 -14.51
C PHE A 182 16.17 -7.76 -14.06
N GLU A 183 16.08 -8.74 -14.96
CA GLU A 183 16.47 -10.13 -14.67
C GLU A 183 17.98 -10.24 -14.38
N GLU A 184 18.83 -9.52 -15.13
CA GLU A 184 20.27 -9.45 -14.88
C GLU A 184 20.58 -8.80 -13.52
N LEU A 185 19.94 -7.67 -13.21
CA LEU A 185 20.05 -7.02 -11.89
C LEU A 185 19.73 -8.00 -10.76
N CYS A 186 18.64 -8.73 -10.88
CA CYS A 186 18.25 -9.71 -9.88
C CYS A 186 19.28 -10.83 -9.70
N GLN A 187 19.86 -11.34 -10.79
CA GLN A 187 20.94 -12.34 -10.69
C GLN A 187 22.17 -11.79 -9.97
N GLN A 188 22.49 -10.50 -10.16
CA GLN A 188 23.56 -9.85 -9.42
C GLN A 188 23.22 -9.73 -7.93
N LEU A 189 22.01 -9.30 -7.58
CA LEU A 189 21.55 -9.20 -6.19
C LEU A 189 21.50 -10.55 -5.48
N GLU A 190 21.11 -11.61 -6.17
CA GLU A 190 21.04 -12.98 -5.63
C GLU A 190 22.44 -13.59 -5.41
N LYS A 191 23.45 -13.16 -6.17
CA LYS A 191 24.85 -13.61 -6.03
C LYS A 191 25.67 -12.74 -5.07
N ASP A 192 25.18 -11.55 -4.73
CA ASP A 192 25.89 -10.63 -3.86
C ASP A 192 25.97 -11.18 -2.42
N SER A 193 27.10 -10.91 -1.78
CA SER A 193 27.31 -11.23 -0.37
C SER A 193 26.67 -10.18 0.56
N GLU A 194 26.45 -8.96 0.05
CA GLU A 194 25.73 -7.90 0.74
C GLU A 194 24.28 -8.30 1.00
N CYS A 195 23.80 -8.04 2.21
CA CYS A 195 22.48 -8.45 2.67
C CYS A 195 21.46 -7.32 2.76
N GLN A 196 21.87 -6.10 2.44
CA GLN A 196 21.03 -4.92 2.54
C GLN A 196 21.35 -3.96 1.40
N PHE A 197 20.33 -3.63 0.63
CA PHE A 197 20.48 -2.75 -0.53
C PHE A 197 19.66 -1.49 -0.36
N SER A 198 20.19 -0.35 -0.78
CA SER A 198 19.38 0.85 -0.94
C SER A 198 18.58 0.76 -2.24
N VAL A 199 17.29 1.13 -2.19
CA VAL A 199 16.46 1.18 -3.39
C VAL A 199 17.05 2.15 -4.43
N THR A 200 17.70 3.25 -3.99
CA THR A 200 18.34 4.19 -4.91
C THR A 200 19.55 3.57 -5.61
N GLU A 201 20.44 2.90 -4.87
CA GLU A 201 21.63 2.22 -5.42
C GLU A 201 21.22 1.13 -6.42
N VAL A 202 20.17 0.36 -6.09
CA VAL A 202 19.64 -0.68 -6.98
C VAL A 202 18.99 -0.07 -8.23
N THR A 203 18.36 1.08 -8.10
CA THR A 203 17.80 1.83 -9.24
C THR A 203 18.90 2.36 -10.16
N GLU A 204 20.00 2.87 -9.60
CA GLU A 204 21.18 3.29 -10.35
C GLU A 204 21.81 2.10 -11.09
N LYS A 205 21.99 0.95 -10.41
CA LYS A 205 22.46 -0.29 -11.04
C LYS A 205 21.55 -0.70 -12.21
N LEU A 206 20.23 -0.66 -12.04
CA LEU A 206 19.28 -1.00 -13.11
C LEU A 206 19.40 -0.05 -14.31
N ASN A 207 19.46 1.26 -14.06
CA ASN A 207 19.61 2.26 -15.12
C ASN A 207 20.93 2.06 -15.88
N ASN A 208 22.01 1.70 -15.18
CA ASN A 208 23.31 1.40 -15.81
C ASN A 208 23.25 0.16 -16.70
N ILE A 209 22.58 -0.92 -16.27
CA ILE A 209 22.40 -2.15 -17.08
C ILE A 209 21.51 -1.87 -18.28
N ALA A 210 20.43 -1.09 -18.10
CA ALA A 210 19.48 -0.77 -19.15
C ALA A 210 20.02 0.25 -20.17
N GLY A 211 21.10 0.97 -19.87
CA GLY A 211 21.70 1.98 -20.74
C GLY A 211 20.87 3.26 -20.91
N GLU A 212 19.77 3.42 -20.16
CA GLU A 212 18.91 4.60 -20.12
C GLU A 212 18.50 4.90 -18.66
N ASN A 213 18.46 6.18 -18.28
CA ASN A 213 17.94 6.65 -16.97
C ASN A 213 16.41 6.64 -16.91
N SER A 214 15.81 5.49 -17.18
CA SER A 214 14.36 5.33 -17.39
C SER A 214 13.61 4.85 -16.13
N TYR A 215 14.31 4.36 -15.11
CA TYR A 215 13.69 3.74 -13.94
C TYR A 215 13.68 4.67 -12.73
N SER A 216 12.49 4.85 -12.14
CA SER A 216 12.31 5.57 -10.87
C SER A 216 12.44 4.63 -9.67
N PRO A 217 12.93 5.09 -8.51
CA PRO A 217 13.05 4.27 -7.30
C PRO A 217 11.72 3.65 -6.85
N ARG A 218 10.61 4.36 -7.06
CA ARG A 218 9.27 3.87 -6.75
C ARG A 218 8.89 2.66 -7.61
N TYR A 219 9.17 2.75 -8.91
CA TYR A 219 8.85 1.68 -9.84
C TYR A 219 9.74 0.44 -9.64
N VAL A 220 11.05 0.64 -9.39
CA VAL A 220 11.96 -0.47 -9.05
C VAL A 220 11.53 -1.17 -7.76
N LYS A 221 11.09 -0.41 -6.75
CA LYS A 221 10.53 -0.97 -5.52
C LYS A 221 9.28 -1.82 -5.79
N GLU A 222 8.39 -1.40 -6.68
CA GLU A 222 7.22 -2.19 -7.08
C GLU A 222 7.61 -3.47 -7.83
N LEU A 223 8.56 -3.39 -8.78
CA LEU A 223 9.09 -4.57 -9.50
C LEU A 223 9.72 -5.61 -8.56
N LEU A 224 10.52 -5.16 -7.58
CA LEU A 224 11.14 -6.05 -6.59
C LEU A 224 10.09 -6.72 -5.69
N LYS A 225 9.04 -5.98 -5.30
CA LYS A 225 7.91 -6.54 -4.54
C LYS A 225 7.13 -7.56 -5.38
N GLU A 226 6.92 -7.31 -6.66
CA GLU A 226 6.22 -8.23 -7.55
C GLU A 226 7.01 -9.54 -7.73
N LYS A 227 8.33 -9.44 -7.93
CA LYS A 227 9.19 -10.61 -8.13
C LYS A 227 9.37 -11.46 -6.87
N TYR A 228 9.74 -10.83 -5.76
CA TYR A 228 10.14 -11.56 -4.56
C TYR A 228 9.05 -11.65 -3.49
N GLN A 229 7.98 -10.87 -3.60
CA GLN A 229 6.82 -10.94 -2.71
C GLN A 229 7.24 -10.86 -1.22
N GLU A 230 6.92 -11.90 -0.44
CA GLU A 230 7.25 -12.01 0.98
C GLU A 230 8.72 -12.37 1.24
N GLU A 231 9.49 -12.74 0.22
CA GLU A 231 10.93 -13.03 0.30
C GLU A 231 11.78 -11.75 0.40
N VAL A 232 11.18 -10.56 0.44
CA VAL A 232 11.90 -9.29 0.65
C VAL A 232 11.21 -8.43 1.70
N ILE A 233 11.98 -7.91 2.66
CA ILE A 233 11.53 -6.90 3.63
C ILE A 233 12.05 -5.55 3.19
N PHE A 234 11.16 -4.56 3.10
CA PHE A 234 11.52 -3.16 2.90
C PHE A 234 11.46 -2.41 4.23
N THR A 235 12.47 -1.57 4.48
CA THR A 235 12.50 -0.63 5.60
C THR A 235 12.53 0.78 5.04
N ASP A 236 11.50 1.56 5.36
CA ASP A 236 11.36 2.95 4.95
C ASP A 236 11.73 3.87 6.10
N PHE A 237 12.48 4.93 5.81
CA PHE A 237 12.94 5.90 6.80
C PHE A 237 12.47 7.31 6.38
N PRO A 238 11.93 8.12 7.31
CA PRO A 238 11.65 9.53 7.04
C PRO A 238 12.94 10.26 6.66
N GLY A 239 13.02 10.82 5.45
CA GLY A 239 14.16 11.60 4.98
C GLY A 239 15.43 10.81 4.62
N LYS A 240 15.44 9.46 4.66
CA LYS A 240 16.53 8.62 4.13
C LYS A 240 16.01 7.71 3.02
N ASN A 241 16.93 7.16 2.22
CA ASN A 241 16.57 6.22 1.15
C ASN A 241 15.99 4.93 1.74
N SER A 242 14.93 4.42 1.11
CA SER A 242 14.37 3.11 1.41
C SER A 242 15.43 2.02 1.21
N VAL A 243 15.47 1.05 2.11
CA VAL A 243 16.38 -0.11 2.03
C VAL A 243 15.59 -1.40 2.04
N PHE A 244 16.16 -2.48 1.51
CA PHE A 244 15.53 -3.80 1.56
C PHE A 244 16.53 -4.94 1.78
N CYS A 245 16.04 -6.06 2.29
CA CYS A 245 16.79 -7.30 2.49
C CYS A 245 15.94 -8.52 2.10
N PHE A 246 16.59 -9.61 1.67
CA PHE A 246 15.90 -10.87 1.36
C PHE A 246 15.56 -11.66 2.65
N ARG A 247 14.35 -12.21 2.75
CA ARG A 247 13.95 -13.25 3.72
C ARG A 247 14.30 -14.63 3.15
N GLY A 248 14.98 -15.45 3.94
CA GLY A 248 14.87 -16.91 3.83
C GLY A 248 15.72 -17.59 2.75
N THR A 249 16.86 -17.02 2.32
CA THR A 249 17.80 -17.77 1.45
C THR A 249 18.63 -18.81 2.23
N ALA A 250 18.43 -18.93 3.55
CA ALA A 250 19.18 -19.85 4.39
C ALA A 250 18.69 -21.31 4.32
N ASN A 251 17.41 -21.61 4.52
CA ASN A 251 16.97 -23.00 4.67
C ASN A 251 17.09 -23.83 3.38
N ARG A 252 16.68 -23.30 2.23
CA ARG A 252 16.78 -24.00 0.94
C ARG A 252 18.24 -24.20 0.52
N PHE A 253 19.08 -23.19 0.74
CA PHE A 253 20.46 -23.21 0.28
C PHE A 253 21.39 -23.92 1.28
N VAL A 254 21.12 -23.91 2.59
CA VAL A 254 21.82 -24.77 3.56
C VAL A 254 21.49 -26.23 3.28
N TYR A 255 20.25 -26.57 2.94
CA TYR A 255 19.86 -27.91 2.52
C TYR A 255 20.56 -28.33 1.21
N ASP A 256 20.47 -27.51 0.16
CA ASP A 256 21.08 -27.80 -1.15
C ASP A 256 22.62 -27.90 -1.04
N HIS A 257 23.28 -26.97 -0.35
CA HIS A 257 24.74 -26.96 -0.19
C HIS A 257 25.26 -28.05 0.75
N TRP A 258 24.49 -28.44 1.78
CA TRP A 258 24.83 -29.55 2.68
C TRP A 258 24.74 -30.92 1.99
N HIS A 259 23.82 -31.08 1.03
CA HIS A 259 23.63 -32.32 0.30
C HIS A 259 24.49 -32.42 -0.98
N ASP A 260 24.73 -31.31 -1.69
CA ASP A 260 25.45 -31.30 -2.97
C ASP A 260 26.99 -31.35 -2.82
N GLU A 261 27.54 -30.85 -1.70
CA GLU A 261 29.01 -30.73 -1.51
C GLU A 261 29.66 -31.88 -0.71
N ARG A 262 29.00 -33.02 -0.52
CA ARG A 262 29.57 -34.17 0.23
C ARG A 262 30.69 -34.93 -0.51
N LYS A 263 31.16 -34.43 -1.66
CA LYS A 263 32.24 -35.04 -2.44
C LYS A 263 33.49 -34.16 -2.46
N LYS A 264 34.15 -33.97 -1.30
CA LYS A 264 35.58 -33.61 -1.18
C LYS A 264 36.07 -33.73 0.28
N SER A 265 37.39 -33.88 0.43
CA SER A 265 38.14 -34.32 1.62
C SER A 265 37.86 -33.57 2.94
N GLY A 266 38.26 -34.16 4.08
CA GLY A 266 37.96 -33.64 5.43
C GLY A 266 38.46 -32.25 5.83
N ASP A 267 39.37 -31.62 5.08
CA ASP A 267 39.74 -30.19 5.29
C ASP A 267 38.68 -29.24 4.69
N ASP A 268 38.02 -29.67 3.61
CA ASP A 268 36.89 -29.00 2.97
C ASP A 268 35.63 -29.04 3.88
N ASP A 269 35.50 -30.11 4.67
CA ASP A 269 34.39 -30.27 5.62
C ASP A 269 34.39 -29.21 6.74
N ARG A 270 35.55 -28.85 7.30
CA ARG A 270 35.65 -27.81 8.33
C ARG A 270 35.25 -26.44 7.77
N VAL A 271 35.77 -26.11 6.59
CA VAL A 271 35.44 -24.88 5.88
C VAL A 271 33.94 -24.83 5.56
N ARG A 272 33.35 -25.96 5.12
CA ARG A 272 31.91 -26.08 4.86
C ARG A 272 31.06 -25.83 6.11
N ILE A 273 31.44 -26.41 7.25
CA ILE A 273 30.74 -26.21 8.53
C ILE A 273 30.78 -24.74 8.95
N VAL A 274 31.96 -24.09 8.87
CA VAL A 274 32.10 -22.67 9.23
C VAL A 274 31.26 -21.79 8.30
N LYS A 275 31.26 -22.06 6.99
CA LYS A 275 30.40 -21.35 6.01
C LYS A 275 28.91 -21.53 6.32
N ALA A 276 28.49 -22.74 6.67
CA ALA A 276 27.11 -23.03 7.04
C ALA A 276 26.71 -22.29 8.32
N ALA A 277 27.54 -22.34 9.37
CA ALA A 277 27.31 -21.62 10.62
C ALA A 277 27.23 -20.10 10.39
N ALA A 278 28.17 -19.53 9.63
CA ALA A 278 28.16 -18.11 9.28
C ALA A 278 26.89 -17.71 8.52
N LYS A 279 26.36 -18.59 7.65
CA LYS A 279 25.12 -18.35 6.93
C LYS A 279 23.89 -18.35 7.84
N ILE A 280 23.81 -19.30 8.78
CA ILE A 280 22.74 -19.35 9.79
C ILE A 280 22.74 -18.07 10.62
N ILE A 281 23.90 -17.71 11.19
CA ILE A 281 24.06 -16.50 12.01
C ILE A 281 23.66 -15.25 11.23
N ARG A 282 24.13 -15.11 9.99
CA ARG A 282 23.79 -13.96 9.14
C ARG A 282 22.29 -13.88 8.89
N GLU A 283 21.62 -15.01 8.69
CA GLU A 283 20.18 -15.04 8.47
C GLU A 283 19.39 -14.64 9.72
N ASP A 284 19.78 -15.12 10.89
CA ASP A 284 19.13 -14.73 12.14
C ASP A 284 19.29 -13.22 12.41
N ILE A 285 20.45 -12.64 12.07
CA ILE A 285 20.66 -11.18 12.10
C ILE A 285 19.74 -10.46 11.08
N ARG A 286 19.49 -11.06 9.90
CA ARG A 286 18.62 -10.47 8.86
C ARG A 286 17.14 -10.51 9.24
N LEU A 287 16.69 -11.62 9.81
CA LEU A 287 15.28 -11.80 10.20
C LEU A 287 14.90 -10.97 11.42
N ARG A 288 15.89 -10.52 12.20
CA ARG A 288 15.65 -9.64 13.33
C ARG A 288 15.26 -8.23 12.87
N ALA A 289 14.15 -7.75 13.42
CA ALA A 289 13.72 -6.37 13.30
C ALA A 289 14.33 -5.55 14.44
N PHE A 290 14.87 -4.38 14.09
CA PHE A 290 15.39 -3.42 15.05
C PHE A 290 14.55 -2.14 14.95
N ASP A 291 14.15 -1.58 16.10
CA ASP A 291 13.53 -0.26 16.10
C ASP A 291 14.62 0.79 15.82
N MET A 292 14.31 1.68 14.88
CA MET A 292 15.20 2.75 14.43
C MET A 292 14.58 4.13 14.70
N ASN A 293 13.37 4.17 15.27
CA ASN A 293 12.69 5.41 15.64
C ASN A 293 13.08 5.88 17.04
N THR A 294 13.63 4.99 17.85
CA THR A 294 14.09 5.28 19.20
C THR A 294 15.56 4.91 19.34
N TYR A 295 16.31 5.75 20.05
CA TYR A 295 17.64 5.40 20.51
C TYR A 295 17.50 4.72 21.88
N LEU A 296 18.20 3.60 22.08
CA LEU A 296 18.26 2.94 23.37
C LEU A 296 19.17 3.75 24.31
N VAL A 297 18.66 4.12 25.48
CA VAL A 297 19.36 5.00 26.44
C VAL A 297 19.39 4.36 27.82
N GLY A 298 20.55 4.34 28.47
CA GLY A 298 20.67 3.85 29.85
C GLY A 298 20.70 2.32 29.95
N GLY A 299 20.28 1.76 31.10
CA GLY A 299 20.40 0.34 31.48
C GLY A 299 19.70 -0.70 30.58
N GLU A 300 19.17 -0.30 29.43
CA GLU A 300 18.58 -1.12 28.36
C GLU A 300 19.65 -1.80 27.48
N LEU A 301 20.94 -1.64 27.81
CA LEU A 301 22.05 -2.32 27.14
C LEU A 301 22.12 -3.83 27.44
N ASP A 302 21.36 -4.30 28.43
CA ASP A 302 21.35 -5.70 28.91
C ASP A 302 20.30 -6.57 28.17
N GLU A 303 19.72 -6.09 27.08
CA GLU A 303 18.56 -6.75 26.50
C GLU A 303 18.87 -7.87 25.51
N ASP A 304 18.19 -8.99 25.74
CA ASP A 304 18.16 -10.19 24.91
C ASP A 304 17.77 -9.91 23.45
N TYR A 305 17.35 -8.69 23.11
CA TYR A 305 16.94 -8.32 21.76
C TYR A 305 18.01 -7.79 20.82
N LEU A 306 19.18 -7.40 21.31
CA LEU A 306 20.18 -6.71 20.46
C LEU A 306 20.96 -7.66 19.54
N VAL A 307 21.09 -8.91 19.97
CA VAL A 307 21.92 -9.92 19.32
C VAL A 307 21.11 -11.21 19.16
N PRO A 308 21.11 -11.87 17.99
CA PRO A 308 20.44 -13.17 17.84
C PRO A 308 21.08 -14.28 18.67
N ASP A 309 20.28 -15.25 19.11
CA ASP A 309 20.73 -16.37 19.94
C ASP A 309 21.84 -17.20 19.30
N SER A 310 21.78 -17.41 17.98
CA SER A 310 22.82 -18.12 17.23
C SER A 310 24.17 -17.39 17.28
N LEU A 311 24.17 -16.06 17.20
CA LEU A 311 25.39 -15.25 17.35
C LEU A 311 25.89 -15.28 18.80
N ARG A 312 25.00 -15.18 19.79
CA ARG A 312 25.37 -15.31 21.21
C ARG A 312 26.04 -16.65 21.50
N LEU A 313 25.42 -17.74 21.05
CA LEU A 313 25.94 -19.10 21.20
C LEU A 313 27.30 -19.25 20.49
N PHE A 314 27.42 -18.74 19.27
CA PHE A 314 28.68 -18.78 18.55
C PHE A 314 29.79 -18.00 19.27
N MET A 315 29.48 -16.83 19.83
CA MET A 315 30.44 -16.05 20.63
C MET A 315 30.82 -16.74 21.94
N SER A 316 29.89 -17.40 22.62
CA SER A 316 30.20 -18.16 23.84
C SER A 316 31.08 -19.38 23.57
N GLU A 317 30.88 -20.05 22.43
CA GLU A 317 31.72 -21.17 22.01
C GLU A 317 33.09 -20.73 21.47
N THR A 318 33.17 -19.55 20.85
CA THR A 318 34.43 -19.05 20.26
C THR A 318 35.31 -18.39 21.33
N ILE A 319 34.73 -17.56 22.18
CA ILE A 319 35.45 -16.82 23.24
C ILE A 319 35.15 -17.54 24.56
N LYS A 320 35.77 -18.70 24.77
CA LYS A 320 35.61 -19.46 26.03
C LYS A 320 36.36 -18.78 27.17
N SER A 321 35.73 -18.69 28.33
CA SER A 321 36.38 -18.25 29.57
C SER A 321 36.21 -19.32 30.64
N THR A 322 37.27 -19.59 31.38
CA THR A 322 37.25 -20.52 32.53
C THR A 322 36.44 -19.95 33.69
N THR A 323 36.34 -18.62 33.78
CA THR A 323 35.48 -17.89 34.71
C THR A 323 34.62 -16.87 33.95
N GLU A 324 33.30 -16.96 34.09
CA GLU A 324 32.35 -16.00 33.52
C GLU A 324 32.46 -14.66 34.27
N SER A 325 33.40 -13.82 33.85
CA SER A 325 33.53 -12.45 34.34
C SER A 325 32.64 -11.50 33.54
N LYS A 326 32.12 -10.46 34.19
CA LYS A 326 31.35 -9.39 33.53
C LYS A 326 32.10 -8.76 32.34
N GLN A 327 33.44 -8.72 32.41
CA GLN A 327 34.26 -8.17 31.34
C GLN A 327 34.21 -9.02 30.07
N VAL A 328 34.26 -10.36 30.20
CA VAL A 328 34.15 -11.28 29.06
C VAL A 328 32.77 -11.17 28.41
N GLN A 329 31.71 -11.08 29.22
CA GLN A 329 30.34 -10.90 28.73
C GLN A 329 30.20 -9.60 27.92
N ARG A 330 30.67 -8.47 28.48
CA ARG A 330 30.70 -7.18 27.77
C ARG A 330 31.51 -7.22 26.48
N THR A 331 32.61 -7.96 26.46
CA THR A 331 33.45 -8.11 25.26
C THR A 331 32.72 -8.90 24.17
N ARG A 332 32.08 -10.02 24.52
CA ARG A 332 31.26 -10.80 23.58
C ARG A 332 30.11 -9.96 23.02
N GLU A 333 29.46 -9.16 23.87
CA GLU A 333 28.36 -8.28 23.47
C GLU A 333 28.84 -7.18 22.53
N ALA A 334 29.96 -6.50 22.86
CA ALA A 334 30.54 -5.47 22.01
C ALA A 334 30.92 -5.99 20.61
N ILE A 335 31.52 -7.19 20.55
CA ILE A 335 31.86 -7.84 19.28
C ILE A 335 30.58 -8.23 18.53
N SER A 336 29.59 -8.80 19.23
CA SER A 336 28.31 -9.20 18.62
C SER A 336 27.58 -8.02 18.00
N GLN A 337 27.43 -6.91 18.73
CA GLN A 337 26.80 -5.71 18.19
C GLN A 337 27.60 -5.10 17.03
N SER A 338 28.93 -5.21 17.06
CA SER A 338 29.77 -4.79 15.92
C SER A 338 29.52 -5.65 14.69
N ILE A 339 29.36 -6.98 14.85
CA ILE A 339 28.98 -7.90 13.77
C ILE A 339 27.59 -7.57 13.23
N VAL A 340 26.60 -7.34 14.11
CA VAL A 340 25.24 -6.96 13.73
C VAL A 340 25.25 -5.63 12.96
N SER A 341 25.99 -4.62 13.45
CA SER A 341 26.17 -3.32 12.80
C SER A 341 26.80 -3.45 11.41
N ALA A 342 27.83 -4.28 11.27
CA ALA A 342 28.43 -4.56 9.96
C ALA A 342 27.49 -5.31 9.01
N CYS A 343 26.63 -6.20 9.52
CA CYS A 343 25.64 -6.91 8.72
C CYS A 343 24.41 -6.05 8.38
N ARG A 344 24.10 -5.00 9.17
CA ARG A 344 22.89 -4.18 9.05
C ARG A 344 23.21 -2.68 9.17
N PRO A 345 24.16 -2.12 8.39
CA PRO A 345 24.68 -0.78 8.59
C PRO A 345 23.63 0.33 8.43
N ARG A 346 22.51 0.05 7.75
CA ARG A 346 21.44 1.04 7.51
C ARG A 346 20.19 0.80 8.36
N SER A 347 20.11 -0.30 9.12
CA SER A 347 18.92 -0.69 9.89
C SER A 347 19.25 -1.27 11.26
N TYR A 348 20.37 -0.86 11.83
CA TYR A 348 20.74 -1.12 13.21
C TYR A 348 21.61 0.04 13.69
N ILE A 349 21.34 0.56 14.88
CA ILE A 349 22.19 1.52 15.57
C ILE A 349 22.77 0.78 16.76
N SER A 350 24.08 0.47 16.73
CA SER A 350 24.72 -0.19 17.86
C SER A 350 24.74 0.76 19.07
N PRO A 351 24.10 0.39 20.18
CA PRO A 351 24.12 1.20 21.39
C PRO A 351 25.54 1.37 21.93
N ILE A 352 26.40 0.34 21.85
CA ILE A 352 27.79 0.41 22.33
C ILE A 352 28.61 1.39 21.48
N GLN A 353 28.55 1.28 20.16
CA GLN A 353 29.29 2.18 19.26
C GLN A 353 28.77 3.64 19.37
N LEU A 354 27.46 3.81 19.56
CA LEU A 354 26.84 5.11 19.78
C LEU A 354 27.31 5.71 21.11
N HIS A 355 27.22 4.98 22.21
CA HIS A 355 27.66 5.45 23.53
C HIS A 355 29.14 5.85 23.52
N LEU A 356 30.02 5.05 22.90
CA LEU A 356 31.44 5.41 22.81
C LEU A 356 31.63 6.72 22.04
N SER A 357 30.95 6.89 20.91
CA SER A 357 31.03 8.11 20.09
C SER A 357 30.52 9.36 20.83
N VAL A 358 29.42 9.23 21.57
CA VAL A 358 28.81 10.30 22.35
C VAL A 358 29.67 10.63 23.56
N HIS A 359 30.22 9.62 24.24
CA HIS A 359 31.14 9.83 25.33
C HIS A 359 32.42 10.56 24.87
N ALA A 360 32.99 10.16 23.73
CA ALA A 360 34.12 10.87 23.13
C ALA A 360 33.74 12.31 22.75
N PHE A 361 32.53 12.53 22.22
CA PHE A 361 32.04 13.86 21.89
C PHE A 361 31.90 14.76 23.12
N LEU A 362 31.25 14.27 24.19
CA LEU A 362 30.95 15.05 25.38
C LEU A 362 32.19 15.36 26.21
N ASN A 363 33.15 14.43 26.31
CA ASN A 363 34.35 14.64 27.13
C ASN A 363 35.49 15.33 26.38
N GLU A 364 35.73 14.94 25.12
CA GLU A 364 36.91 15.41 24.38
C GLU A 364 36.56 16.49 23.34
N GLY A 365 35.30 16.62 22.94
CA GLY A 365 34.85 17.54 21.88
C GLY A 365 35.47 17.27 20.50
N SER A 366 36.29 16.21 20.36
CA SER A 366 37.13 15.98 19.19
C SER A 366 36.41 15.17 18.12
N ARG A 367 36.02 15.86 17.03
CA ARG A 367 35.50 15.20 15.83
C ARG A 367 36.53 14.25 15.20
N GLN A 368 37.82 14.60 15.21
CA GLN A 368 38.87 13.76 14.62
C GLN A 368 38.97 12.40 15.31
N LEU A 369 38.85 12.37 16.64
CA LEU A 369 38.87 11.13 17.40
C LEU A 369 37.65 10.25 17.04
N ILE A 370 36.48 10.85 16.94
CA ILE A 370 35.24 10.13 16.58
C ILE A 370 35.34 9.59 15.15
N ASP A 371 35.80 10.39 14.19
CA ASP A 371 35.96 9.98 12.80
C ASP A 371 37.01 8.84 12.67
N LEU A 372 38.09 8.89 13.47
CA LEU A 372 39.08 7.79 13.57
C LEU A 372 38.45 6.51 14.11
N LEU A 373 37.79 6.57 15.26
CA LEU A 373 37.15 5.40 15.87
C LEU A 373 36.04 4.81 14.98
N HIS A 374 35.31 5.67 14.28
CA HIS A 374 34.30 5.26 13.31
C HIS A 374 34.92 4.53 12.12
N SER A 375 36.03 5.04 11.58
CA SER A 375 36.76 4.39 10.47
C SER A 375 37.28 2.99 10.83
N LEU A 376 37.55 2.75 12.11
CA LEU A 376 37.97 1.45 12.64
C LEU A 376 36.78 0.54 13.01
N GLY A 377 35.54 1.03 12.91
CA GLY A 377 34.32 0.27 13.23
C GLY A 377 34.01 0.18 14.73
N PHE A 378 34.64 1.01 15.58
CA PHE A 378 34.44 0.98 17.04
C PHE A 378 33.45 2.04 17.54
N ALA A 379 33.14 3.05 16.73
CA ALA A 379 32.23 4.14 17.10
C ALA A 379 31.18 4.41 16.00
N ALA A 380 30.04 4.96 16.41
CA ALA A 380 29.09 5.55 15.47
C ALA A 380 29.71 6.81 14.83
N SER A 381 29.18 7.21 13.68
CA SER A 381 29.66 8.40 12.98
C SER A 381 29.36 9.66 13.78
N TYR A 382 30.20 10.70 13.62
CA TYR A 382 29.99 12.00 14.25
C TYR A 382 28.60 12.58 13.97
N THR A 383 28.08 12.34 12.76
CA THR A 383 26.74 12.81 12.37
C THR A 383 25.64 12.08 13.13
N GLU A 384 25.77 10.78 13.36
CA GLU A 384 24.81 10.00 14.14
C GLU A 384 24.88 10.38 15.62
N SER A 385 26.07 10.56 16.19
CA SER A 385 26.24 11.05 17.56
C SER A 385 25.56 12.40 17.78
N ARG A 386 25.70 13.34 16.82
CA ARG A 386 25.00 14.64 16.88
C ARG A 386 23.50 14.52 16.76
N ARG A 387 23.00 13.60 15.92
CA ARG A 387 21.55 13.34 15.82
C ARG A 387 21.00 12.81 17.14
N PHE A 388 21.71 11.89 17.78
CA PHE A 388 21.34 11.38 19.09
C PHE A 388 21.27 12.50 20.15
N ILE A 389 22.32 13.32 20.26
CA ILE A 389 22.33 14.45 21.21
C ILE A 389 21.21 15.43 20.90
N GLY A 390 20.99 15.76 19.62
CA GLY A 390 19.86 16.58 19.20
C GLY A 390 18.50 15.99 19.57
N SER A 391 18.36 14.65 19.51
CA SER A 391 17.15 13.95 19.95
C SER A 391 16.94 14.10 21.46
N LEU A 392 17.99 14.02 22.27
CA LEU A 392 17.90 14.23 23.72
C LEU A 392 17.43 15.65 24.05
N LEU A 393 17.94 16.66 23.33
CA LEU A 393 17.55 18.06 23.53
C LEU A 393 16.11 18.37 23.11
N ASN A 394 15.56 17.60 22.16
CA ASN A 394 14.20 17.75 21.66
C ASN A 394 13.17 16.88 22.40
N THR A 395 13.57 16.19 23.47
CA THR A 395 12.64 15.40 24.28
C THR A 395 11.68 16.35 25.01
N GLU A 396 10.37 16.11 24.92
CA GLU A 396 9.34 16.98 25.48
C GLU A 396 9.61 17.26 26.96
N GLN A 397 9.52 18.54 27.35
CA GLN A 397 9.63 18.91 28.75
C GLN A 397 8.52 18.20 29.55
N PRO A 398 8.79 17.71 30.77
CA PRO A 398 7.78 17.05 31.59
C PRO A 398 6.52 17.92 31.71
N GLU A 399 5.33 17.34 31.47
CA GLU A 399 4.04 18.06 31.46
C GLU A 399 3.76 18.87 32.74
N ASP A 400 4.43 18.53 33.84
CA ASP A 400 4.26 19.12 35.17
C ASP A 400 5.00 20.47 35.38
N MET A 401 5.66 20.99 34.34
CA MET A 401 6.44 22.23 34.39
C MET A 401 5.57 23.51 34.40
N THR A 402 4.29 23.43 34.05
CA THR A 402 3.38 24.60 33.97
C THR A 402 2.93 25.17 35.32
N ARG A 403 3.10 24.42 36.41
CA ARG A 403 2.65 24.82 37.77
C ARG A 403 3.79 25.10 38.76
N ARG A 404 5.04 25.07 38.32
CA ARG A 404 6.20 25.28 39.20
C ARG A 404 7.14 26.32 38.61
N PHE A 405 7.72 27.15 39.49
CA PHE A 405 8.85 28.01 39.11
C PHE A 405 10.08 27.12 38.93
N VAL A 406 10.53 26.97 37.69
CA VAL A 406 11.70 26.16 37.35
C VAL A 406 12.81 27.12 36.93
N GLN A 407 13.83 27.22 37.77
CA GLN A 407 15.04 27.96 37.46
C GLN A 407 16.07 26.97 36.91
N TRP A 408 16.41 27.13 35.64
CA TRP A 408 17.52 26.42 35.03
C TRP A 408 18.81 27.11 35.48
N ALA A 409 19.46 26.56 36.51
CA ALA A 409 20.80 26.95 36.88
C ALA A 409 21.78 26.17 36.01
N PHE A 410 22.31 26.83 34.99
CA PHE A 410 23.44 26.31 34.24
C PHE A 410 24.70 26.68 35.01
N ASP A 411 25.32 25.68 35.63
CA ASP A 411 26.69 25.83 36.12
C ASP A 411 27.63 25.76 34.92
N ASN A 412 28.49 26.77 34.77
CA ASN A 412 29.58 26.72 33.81
C ASN A 412 30.63 25.77 34.39
N ALA A 413 30.42 24.47 34.22
CA ALA A 413 31.48 23.51 34.49
C ALA A 413 32.61 23.79 33.51
N ASP A 414 33.70 24.38 34.02
CA ASP A 414 34.93 24.59 33.27
C ASP A 414 35.51 23.20 32.90
N TYR A 415 35.24 22.71 31.70
CA TYR A 415 35.77 21.42 31.21
C TYR A 415 37.24 21.48 30.81
N ASN A 416 37.98 22.52 31.22
CA ASN A 416 39.39 22.66 30.88
C ASN A 416 40.27 22.44 32.11
N VAL A 417 40.71 21.19 32.28
CA VAL A 417 41.61 20.74 33.37
C VAL A 417 43.01 21.41 33.35
N ARG A 418 43.30 22.28 32.39
CA ARG A 418 44.63 22.88 32.17
C ARG A 418 44.91 24.17 32.92
N THR A 419 43.90 24.84 33.49
CA THR A 419 44.09 26.10 34.22
C THR A 419 43.23 26.12 35.47
N LEU A 420 43.87 26.06 36.64
CA LEU A 420 43.23 26.19 37.97
C LEU A 420 42.57 27.56 38.19
N ASP A 421 42.94 28.57 37.41
CA ASP A 421 42.50 29.97 37.53
C ASP A 421 41.62 30.46 36.37
N GLY A 422 41.30 29.60 35.40
CA GLY A 422 40.45 29.94 34.25
C GLY A 422 41.08 30.95 33.27
N HIS A 423 42.37 31.28 33.37
CA HIS A 423 42.97 32.30 32.51
C HIS A 423 43.15 31.79 31.07
N GLY A 424 42.45 32.42 30.11
CA GLY A 424 42.57 32.10 28.68
C GLY A 424 41.56 31.06 28.16
N THR A 425 40.55 30.72 28.96
CA THR A 425 39.40 29.93 28.49
C THR A 425 38.42 30.79 27.71
N PHE A 426 37.78 30.20 26.70
CA PHE A 426 36.78 30.89 25.88
C PHE A 426 35.42 30.84 26.59
N HIS A 427 34.98 31.99 27.09
CA HIS A 427 33.64 32.13 27.66
C HIS A 427 32.61 32.30 26.54
N ASN A 428 31.82 31.27 26.27
CA ASN A 428 30.68 31.41 25.37
C ASN A 428 29.39 31.52 26.18
N PRO A 429 28.79 32.70 26.32
CA PRO A 429 27.40 32.77 26.72
C PRO A 429 26.57 32.25 25.54
N VAL A 430 26.07 31.02 25.64
CA VAL A 430 25.07 30.52 24.70
C VAL A 430 23.87 31.46 24.79
N ARG A 431 23.72 32.35 23.80
CA ARG A 431 22.48 33.11 23.58
C ARG A 431 21.53 32.20 22.81
N ASN A 432 20.29 32.12 23.31
CA ASN A 432 19.15 31.42 22.74
C ASN A 432 18.90 31.74 21.27
#